data_AF-A0A3C2E1Y0-F1
#
_entry.id   AF-A0A3C2E1Y0-F1
#
_cell.length_a   1.000
_cell.length_b   1.000
_cell.length_c   1.000
_cell.angle_alpha   90.00
_cell.angle_beta   90.00
_cell.angle_gamma   90.00
#
_symmetry.space_group_name_H-M   'P 1'
#
loop_
_entity.id
_entity.type
_entity.pdbx_description
1 polymer ?
#
loop_
_entity_poly.entity_id
_entity_poly.type
_entity_poly.pdbx_seq_one_letter_code
_entity_poly.pdbx_strand_id
1 'polypeptide(L)'
;ITPWNFPSAMVTRKCAPAMAAGCTVVLKPAPETPLSALALAVLAERAGIPKGVFNVVCGDAQAIGPVLTGSPEVRMIGFTGSTEVGKILMGEAAKGIKRVALELGGNAPFLVMDDADPEEAASGIVRGKFRAAGQTCVSPNRIIVQDGVADALIEALEAKVAA
;
A
#
# COMPACT_ATOMS: atom_id res chain seq x y z
N ILE A 1 3.86 -6.50 -7.38
CA ILE A 1 4.87 -6.30 -6.31
C ILE A 1 4.21 -5.51 -5.19
N THR A 2 4.23 -6.02 -3.94
CA THR A 2 3.48 -5.43 -2.82
C THR A 2 4.36 -5.14 -1.60
N PRO A 3 4.02 -4.14 -0.77
CA PRO A 3 4.79 -3.74 0.40
C PRO A 3 4.41 -4.59 1.62
N TRP A 4 5.09 -4.33 2.75
CA TRP A 4 4.92 -5.07 4.00
C TRP A 4 3.82 -4.54 4.93
N ASN A 5 3.42 -3.28 4.80
CA ASN A 5 2.56 -2.63 5.80
C ASN A 5 1.11 -3.14 5.83
N PHE A 6 0.59 -3.60 4.68
CA PHE A 6 -0.73 -4.23 4.59
C PHE A 6 -0.64 -5.48 3.69
N PRO A 7 -0.04 -6.57 4.19
CA PRO A 7 0.45 -7.65 3.34
C PRO A 7 -0.67 -8.50 2.71
N SER A 8 -1.87 -8.52 3.31
CA SER A 8 -3.05 -9.13 2.68
C SER A 8 -3.79 -8.15 1.76
N ALA A 9 -4.06 -6.93 2.23
CA ALA A 9 -4.89 -5.98 1.51
C ALA A 9 -4.24 -5.47 0.22
N MET A 10 -2.92 -5.27 0.20
CA MET A 10 -2.21 -4.85 -1.01
C MET A 10 -2.18 -5.94 -2.07
N VAL A 11 -2.17 -7.21 -1.65
CA VAL A 11 -2.25 -8.37 -2.55
C VAL A 11 -3.64 -8.43 -3.17
N THR A 12 -4.70 -8.43 -2.36
CA THR A 12 -6.06 -8.56 -2.87
C THR A 12 -6.48 -7.37 -3.73
N ARG A 13 -6.09 -6.13 -3.38
CA ARG A 13 -6.34 -4.92 -4.19
C ARG A 13 -5.75 -5.00 -5.61
N LYS A 14 -4.70 -5.78 -5.83
CA LYS A 14 -4.08 -5.93 -7.16
C LYS A 14 -4.55 -7.21 -7.86
N CYS A 15 -4.51 -8.33 -7.15
CA CYS A 15 -4.71 -9.65 -7.76
C CYS A 15 -6.19 -9.95 -8.01
N ALA A 16 -7.10 -9.51 -7.13
CA ALA A 16 -8.52 -9.74 -7.32
C ALA A 16 -9.07 -9.06 -8.60
N PRO A 17 -8.88 -7.75 -8.84
CA PRO A 17 -9.36 -7.14 -10.08
C PRO A 17 -8.63 -7.67 -11.33
N ALA A 18 -7.34 -8.00 -11.23
CA ALA A 18 -6.60 -8.59 -12.34
C ALA A 18 -7.20 -9.95 -12.76
N MET A 19 -7.42 -10.86 -11.80
CA MET A 19 -8.01 -12.17 -12.08
C MET A 19 -9.48 -12.06 -12.52
N ALA A 20 -10.26 -11.15 -11.93
CA ALA A 20 -11.63 -10.89 -12.36
C ALA A 20 -11.71 -10.40 -13.82
N ALA A 21 -10.70 -9.66 -14.29
CA ALA A 21 -10.56 -9.24 -15.68
C ALA A 21 -9.99 -10.33 -16.62
N GLY A 22 -9.75 -11.55 -16.12
CA GLY A 22 -9.20 -12.67 -16.89
C GLY A 22 -7.68 -12.67 -17.03
N CYS A 23 -6.95 -11.83 -16.27
CA CYS A 23 -5.49 -11.83 -16.28
C CYS A 23 -4.91 -12.91 -15.35
N THR A 24 -3.73 -13.41 -15.70
CA THR A 24 -2.87 -14.15 -14.76
C THR A 24 -1.95 -13.19 -14.01
N VAL A 25 -1.48 -13.60 -12.83
CA VAL A 25 -0.68 -12.76 -11.94
C VAL A 25 0.53 -13.53 -11.41
N VAL A 26 1.69 -12.88 -11.48
CA VAL A 26 2.89 -13.24 -10.72
C VAL A 26 3.10 -12.19 -9.64
N LEU A 27 2.85 -12.57 -8.39
CA LEU A 27 2.97 -11.74 -7.22
C LEU A 27 4.33 -11.95 -6.56
N LYS A 28 5.08 -10.86 -6.38
CA LYS A 28 6.21 -10.80 -5.45
C LYS A 28 5.83 -9.96 -4.22
N PRO A 29 5.63 -10.58 -3.03
CA PRO A 29 5.39 -9.85 -1.79
C PRO A 29 6.69 -9.31 -1.19
N ALA A 30 6.58 -8.45 -0.19
CA ALA A 30 7.73 -7.98 0.58
C ALA A 30 8.35 -9.14 1.38
N PRO A 31 9.69 -9.24 1.46
CA PRO A 31 10.38 -10.35 2.13
C PRO A 31 10.14 -10.40 3.64
N GLU A 32 9.75 -9.28 4.27
CA GLU A 32 9.46 -9.19 5.70
C GLU A 32 8.09 -9.80 6.06
N THR A 33 7.16 -9.88 5.10
CA THR A 33 5.76 -10.32 5.34
C THR A 33 5.19 -11.27 4.28
N PRO A 34 5.95 -12.27 3.79
CA PRO A 34 5.52 -13.12 2.67
C PRO A 34 4.39 -14.08 3.06
N LEU A 35 4.27 -14.42 4.34
CA LEU A 35 3.38 -15.48 4.83
C LEU A 35 1.90 -15.18 4.54
N SER A 36 1.48 -13.91 4.59
CA SER A 36 0.10 -13.53 4.25
C SER A 36 -0.22 -13.79 2.78
N ALA A 37 0.72 -13.49 1.87
CA ALA A 37 0.56 -13.75 0.44
C ALA A 37 0.53 -15.26 0.14
N LEU A 38 1.38 -16.04 0.81
CA LEU A 38 1.40 -17.51 0.68
C LEU A 38 0.10 -18.14 1.20
N ALA A 39 -0.42 -17.66 2.34
CA ALA A 39 -1.71 -18.11 2.85
C ALA A 39 -2.86 -17.81 1.87
N LEU A 40 -2.86 -16.61 1.25
CA LEU A 40 -3.82 -16.28 0.19
C LEU A 40 -3.69 -17.18 -1.04
N ALA A 41 -2.48 -17.62 -1.40
CA ALA A 41 -2.28 -18.58 -2.49
C ALA A 41 -2.88 -19.96 -2.18
N VAL A 42 -2.69 -20.46 -0.96
CA VAL A 42 -3.34 -21.70 -0.50
C VAL A 42 -4.87 -21.58 -0.54
N LEU A 43 -5.42 -20.44 -0.11
CA LEU A 43 -6.87 -20.19 -0.17
C LEU A 43 -7.37 -20.06 -1.61
N ALA A 44 -6.60 -19.45 -2.51
CA ALA A 44 -6.93 -19.35 -3.93
C ALA A 44 -7.01 -20.73 -4.59
N GLU A 45 -6.06 -21.63 -4.30
CA GLU A 45 -6.10 -23.01 -4.77
C GLU A 45 -7.34 -23.75 -4.26
N ARG A 46 -7.65 -23.63 -2.95
CA ARG A 46 -8.86 -24.23 -2.36
C ARG A 46 -10.17 -23.68 -2.94
N ALA A 47 -10.16 -22.41 -3.36
CA ALA A 47 -11.29 -21.77 -4.04
C ALA A 47 -11.44 -22.23 -5.51
N GLY A 48 -10.50 -23.03 -6.04
CA GLY A 48 -10.55 -23.54 -7.41
C GLY A 48 -9.95 -22.59 -8.45
N ILE A 49 -9.13 -21.61 -8.06
CA ILE A 49 -8.38 -20.80 -9.03
C ILE A 49 -7.46 -21.74 -9.83
N PRO A 50 -7.53 -21.76 -11.18
CA PRO A 50 -6.74 -22.69 -11.98
C PRO A 50 -5.23 -22.52 -11.77
N LYS A 51 -4.48 -23.63 -11.87
CA LYS A 51 -3.02 -23.61 -11.77
C LYS A 51 -2.43 -22.62 -12.78
N GLY A 52 -1.47 -21.81 -12.32
CA GLY A 52 -0.82 -20.80 -13.14
C GLY A 52 -1.55 -19.45 -13.23
N VAL A 53 -2.80 -19.33 -12.75
CA VAL A 53 -3.52 -18.05 -12.74
C VAL A 53 -3.01 -17.12 -11.64
N PHE A 54 -2.76 -17.64 -10.43
CA PHE A 54 -2.16 -16.89 -9.32
C PHE A 54 -0.89 -17.57 -8.85
N ASN A 55 0.24 -16.91 -9.04
CA ASN A 55 1.57 -17.42 -8.69
C ASN A 55 2.23 -16.46 -7.71
N VAL A 56 2.83 -16.99 -6.64
CA VAL A 56 3.54 -16.20 -5.64
C VAL A 56 5.02 -16.58 -5.65
N VAL A 57 5.89 -15.59 -5.85
CA VAL A 57 7.35 -15.78 -5.87
C VAL A 57 7.98 -14.91 -4.77
N CYS A 58 8.57 -15.58 -3.79
CA CYS A 58 9.32 -14.94 -2.71
C CYS A 58 10.80 -14.91 -3.05
N GLY A 59 11.51 -13.84 -2.65
CA GLY A 59 12.95 -13.72 -2.86
C GLY A 59 13.41 -12.27 -2.91
N ASP A 60 14.64 -12.07 -3.34
CA ASP A 60 15.24 -10.75 -3.42
C ASP A 60 14.53 -9.82 -4.44
N ALA A 61 14.40 -8.54 -4.10
CA ALA A 61 13.72 -7.56 -4.94
C ALA A 61 14.56 -7.12 -6.14
N GLN A 62 15.87 -6.99 -5.96
CA GLN A 62 16.78 -6.56 -7.02
C GLN A 62 17.01 -7.66 -8.06
N ALA A 63 16.92 -8.93 -7.66
CA ALA A 63 16.95 -10.05 -8.58
C ALA A 63 15.63 -10.25 -9.35
N ILE A 64 14.48 -10.20 -8.66
CA ILE A 64 13.17 -10.51 -9.27
C ILE A 64 12.60 -9.34 -10.07
N GLY A 65 12.79 -8.09 -9.62
CA GLY A 65 12.23 -6.90 -10.24
C GLY A 65 12.56 -6.78 -11.73
N PRO A 66 13.85 -6.79 -12.12
CA PRO A 66 14.29 -6.71 -13.52
C PRO A 66 13.77 -7.85 -14.40
N VAL A 67 13.58 -9.06 -13.84
CA VAL A 67 12.99 -10.18 -14.59
C VAL A 67 11.54 -9.89 -14.93
N LEU A 68 10.75 -9.39 -13.97
CA LEU A 68 9.35 -9.04 -14.20
C LEU A 68 9.20 -7.84 -15.16
N THR A 69 10.02 -6.81 -15.00
CA THR A 69 9.98 -5.59 -15.84
C THR A 69 10.60 -5.81 -17.22
N GLY A 70 11.54 -6.76 -17.37
CA GLY A 70 12.20 -7.07 -18.64
C GLY A 70 11.52 -8.16 -19.47
N SER A 71 10.74 -9.05 -18.86
CA SER A 71 10.10 -10.17 -19.58
C SER A 71 9.11 -9.69 -20.65
N PRO A 72 9.18 -10.16 -21.90
CA PRO A 72 8.23 -9.79 -22.95
C PRO A 72 6.80 -10.30 -22.70
N GLU A 73 6.64 -11.31 -21.84
CA GLU A 73 5.33 -11.88 -21.49
C GLU A 73 4.54 -10.99 -20.53
N VAL A 74 5.23 -10.22 -19.68
CA VAL A 74 4.57 -9.32 -18.72
C VAL A 74 4.08 -8.07 -19.45
N ARG A 75 2.77 -7.83 -19.43
CA ARG A 75 2.14 -6.66 -20.09
C ARG A 75 1.79 -5.50 -19.15
N MET A 76 1.86 -5.73 -17.83
CA MET A 76 1.54 -4.73 -16.81
C MET A 76 2.37 -4.94 -15.54
N ILE A 77 2.88 -3.85 -14.96
CA ILE A 77 3.55 -3.83 -13.66
C ILE A 77 2.68 -3.08 -12.65
N GLY A 78 2.18 -3.80 -11.66
CA GLY A 78 1.51 -3.23 -10.50
C GLY A 78 2.45 -3.18 -9.29
N PHE A 79 2.73 -1.99 -8.79
CA PHE A 79 3.62 -1.78 -7.65
C PHE A 79 2.96 -0.90 -6.58
N THR A 80 3.22 -1.23 -5.32
CA THR A 80 2.98 -0.34 -4.19
C THR A 80 4.22 -0.37 -3.31
N GLY A 81 4.73 0.81 -2.92
CA GLY A 81 5.95 0.93 -2.13
C GLY A 81 6.54 2.34 -2.17
N SER A 82 7.86 2.44 -2.06
CA SER A 82 8.53 3.75 -2.06
C SER A 82 8.52 4.41 -3.44
N THR A 83 8.50 5.74 -3.45
CA THR A 83 8.55 6.54 -4.68
C THR A 83 9.81 6.25 -5.50
N GLU A 84 10.96 6.07 -4.84
CA GLU A 84 12.23 5.80 -5.50
C GLU A 84 12.23 4.47 -6.26
N VAL A 85 11.72 3.40 -5.65
CA VAL A 85 11.59 2.11 -6.34
C VAL A 85 10.55 2.20 -7.46
N GLY A 86 9.47 2.95 -7.25
CA GLY A 86 8.46 3.20 -8.30
C GLY A 86 9.05 3.83 -9.56
N LYS A 87 9.93 4.83 -9.42
CA LYS A 87 10.66 5.46 -10.54
C LYS A 87 11.52 4.45 -11.30
N ILE A 88 12.27 3.62 -10.58
CA ILE A 88 13.12 2.57 -11.17
C ILE A 88 12.27 1.61 -11.99
N LEU A 89 11.20 1.06 -11.39
CA LEU A 89 10.32 0.10 -12.06
C LEU A 89 9.62 0.71 -13.27
N MET A 90 9.22 1.98 -13.21
CA MET A 90 8.65 2.69 -14.35
C MET A 90 9.65 2.83 -15.50
N GLY A 91 10.89 3.22 -15.20
CA GLY A 91 11.96 3.33 -16.19
C GLY A 91 12.29 1.99 -16.86
N GLU A 92 12.31 0.90 -16.11
CA GLU A 92 12.50 -0.44 -16.66
C GLU A 92 11.30 -0.89 -17.51
N ALA A 93 10.08 -0.70 -17.01
CA ALA A 93 8.84 -1.04 -17.71
C ALA A 93 8.68 -0.31 -19.05
N ALA A 94 9.20 0.91 -19.16
CA ALA A 94 9.18 1.71 -20.38
C ALA A 94 9.94 1.07 -21.53
N LYS A 95 11.01 0.30 -21.26
CA LYS A 95 11.80 -0.41 -22.29
C LYS A 95 10.95 -1.39 -23.11
N GLY A 96 9.90 -1.95 -22.50
CA GLY A 96 8.95 -2.85 -23.14
C GLY A 96 7.55 -2.26 -23.34
N ILE A 97 7.39 -0.93 -23.20
CA ILE A 97 6.11 -0.19 -23.31
C ILE A 97 5.00 -0.87 -22.49
N LYS A 98 5.31 -1.25 -21.23
CA LYS A 98 4.36 -1.94 -20.35
C LYS A 98 3.43 -0.96 -19.67
N ARG A 99 2.19 -1.38 -19.40
CA ARG A 99 1.28 -0.62 -18.52
C ARG A 99 1.86 -0.59 -17.09
N VAL A 100 1.75 0.54 -16.40
CA VAL A 100 2.21 0.68 -15.02
C VAL A 100 1.08 1.21 -14.14
N ALA A 101 0.97 0.66 -12.93
CA ALA A 101 0.09 1.16 -11.87
C ALA A 101 0.90 1.27 -10.58
N LEU A 102 1.08 2.50 -10.10
CA LEU A 102 2.00 2.84 -9.02
C LEU A 102 1.27 3.55 -7.89
N GLU A 103 1.33 2.98 -6.70
CA GLU A 103 0.88 3.60 -5.45
C GLU A 103 2.11 3.83 -4.58
N LEU A 104 2.50 5.09 -4.39
CA LEU A 104 3.83 5.44 -3.87
C LEU A 104 3.75 6.11 -2.49
N GLY A 105 4.83 6.77 -2.07
CA GLY A 105 4.86 7.52 -0.82
C GLY A 105 3.91 8.72 -0.85
N GLY A 106 3.31 9.01 0.31
CA GLY A 106 2.44 10.17 0.53
C GLY A 106 3.04 11.15 1.54
N ASN A 107 2.47 12.36 1.60
CA ASN A 107 2.74 13.36 2.63
C ASN A 107 1.41 14.04 3.03
N ALA A 108 0.49 13.22 3.54
CA ALA A 108 -0.91 13.58 3.73
C ALA A 108 -1.07 14.73 4.73
N PRO A 109 -1.62 15.89 4.32
CA PRO A 109 -2.05 16.92 5.25
C PRO A 109 -3.39 16.52 5.89
N PHE A 110 -3.55 16.84 7.16
CA PHE A 110 -4.82 16.81 7.88
C PHE A 110 -5.10 18.23 8.35
N LEU A 111 -6.17 18.84 7.82
CA LEU A 111 -6.52 20.23 8.10
C LEU A 111 -7.61 20.27 9.17
N VAL A 112 -7.44 21.10 10.19
CA VAL A 112 -8.46 21.39 11.22
C VAL A 112 -8.75 22.88 11.18
N MET A 113 -10.01 23.20 10.89
CA MET A 113 -10.50 24.58 10.77
C MET A 113 -11.13 25.03 12.09
N ASP A 114 -11.29 26.34 12.29
CA ASP A 114 -11.81 26.94 13.53
C ASP A 114 -13.24 26.48 13.88
N ASP A 115 -14.01 26.05 12.88
CA ASP A 115 -15.37 25.53 13.02
C ASP A 115 -15.44 24.00 13.18
N ALA A 116 -14.29 23.32 13.24
CA ALA A 116 -14.23 21.88 13.47
C ALA A 116 -14.44 21.54 14.96
N ASP A 117 -15.10 20.41 15.23
CA ASP A 117 -15.17 19.84 16.57
C ASP A 117 -13.77 19.28 16.97
N PRO A 118 -13.14 19.79 18.04
CA PRO A 118 -11.82 19.34 18.48
C PRO A 118 -11.76 17.84 18.86
N GLU A 119 -12.84 17.30 19.44
CA GLU A 119 -12.89 15.91 19.88
C GLU A 119 -13.00 14.94 18.70
N GLU A 120 -13.81 15.30 17.71
CA GLU A 120 -13.91 14.54 16.46
C GLU A 120 -12.61 14.62 15.66
N ALA A 121 -12.02 15.81 15.56
CA ALA A 121 -10.74 16.03 14.89
C ALA A 121 -9.61 15.22 15.54
N ALA A 122 -9.49 15.27 16.88
CA ALA A 122 -8.52 14.48 17.63
C ALA A 122 -8.72 12.96 17.42
N SER A 123 -9.97 12.50 17.42
CA SER A 123 -10.29 11.08 17.15
C SER A 123 -9.90 10.66 15.73
N GLY A 124 -10.16 11.52 14.73
CA GLY A 124 -9.74 11.32 13.35
C GLY A 124 -8.22 11.27 13.21
N ILE A 125 -7.51 12.18 13.87
CA ILE A 125 -6.04 12.21 13.92
C ILE A 125 -5.51 10.93 14.53
N VAL A 126 -6.00 10.50 15.69
CA VAL A 126 -5.47 9.30 16.37
C VAL A 126 -5.67 8.06 15.50
N ARG A 127 -6.87 7.88 14.95
CA ARG A 127 -7.20 6.78 14.05
C ARG A 127 -6.34 6.78 12.78
N GLY A 128 -6.05 7.94 12.21
CA GLY A 128 -5.24 8.05 11.00
C GLY A 128 -3.74 7.91 11.26
N LYS A 129 -3.25 8.55 12.33
CA LYS A 129 -1.82 8.71 12.62
C LYS A 129 -1.21 7.50 13.29
N PHE A 130 -1.93 6.86 14.21
CA PHE A 130 -1.37 5.77 15.02
C PHE A 130 -1.79 4.38 14.56
N ARG A 131 -2.77 4.26 13.65
CA ARG A 131 -3.11 2.98 13.02
C ARG A 131 -1.88 2.38 12.34
N ALA A 132 -1.62 1.11 12.62
CA ALA A 132 -0.43 0.39 12.17
C ALA A 132 0.88 1.14 12.54
N ALA A 133 0.90 1.80 13.70
CA ALA A 133 2.00 2.67 14.16
C ALA A 133 2.35 3.78 13.16
N GLY A 134 1.36 4.28 12.41
CA GLY A 134 1.56 5.32 11.39
C GLY A 134 2.23 4.83 10.11
N GLN A 135 2.46 3.53 9.97
CA GLN A 135 3.15 2.93 8.81
C GLN A 135 2.17 2.69 7.64
N THR A 136 1.22 3.60 7.44
CA THR A 136 0.25 3.56 6.34
C THR A 136 0.58 4.66 5.35
N CYS A 137 0.52 4.37 4.04
CA CYS A 137 0.81 5.37 2.98
C CYS A 137 -0.11 6.62 3.03
N VAL A 138 -1.29 6.50 3.63
CA VAL A 138 -2.28 7.58 3.77
C VAL A 138 -2.35 8.15 5.20
N SER A 139 -1.46 7.74 6.11
CA SER A 139 -1.43 8.29 7.46
C SER A 139 -1.14 9.80 7.42
N PRO A 140 -1.86 10.62 8.21
CA PRO A 140 -1.56 12.03 8.37
C PRO A 140 -0.08 12.23 8.72
N ASN A 141 0.63 12.97 7.88
CA ASN A 141 2.04 13.28 8.12
C ASN A 141 2.21 14.69 8.68
N ARG A 142 1.33 15.61 8.27
CA ARG A 142 1.29 17.00 8.73
C ARG A 142 -0.11 17.32 9.18
N ILE A 143 -0.27 17.75 10.43
CA ILE A 143 -1.54 18.22 10.98
C ILE A 143 -1.43 19.74 11.01
N ILE A 144 -2.32 20.42 10.30
CA ILE A 144 -2.31 21.88 10.12
C ILE A 144 -3.62 22.38 10.72
N VAL A 145 -3.53 23.24 11.70
CA VAL A 145 -4.64 23.64 12.58
C VAL A 145 -4.76 25.15 12.54
N GLN A 146 -5.98 25.67 12.44
CA GLN A 146 -6.22 27.10 12.60
C GLN A 146 -6.08 27.51 14.07
N ASP A 147 -5.61 28.74 14.29
CA ASP A 147 -5.18 29.22 15.60
C ASP A 147 -6.32 29.22 16.64
N GLY A 148 -7.57 29.47 16.21
CA GLY A 148 -8.72 29.58 17.11
C GLY A 148 -9.15 28.27 17.75
N VAL A 149 -8.73 27.12 17.21
CA VAL A 149 -9.09 25.78 17.70
C VAL A 149 -7.87 24.97 18.21
N ALA A 150 -6.67 25.55 18.11
CA ALA A 150 -5.43 24.84 18.38
C ALA A 150 -5.32 24.28 19.81
N ASP A 151 -5.57 25.11 20.83
CA ASP A 151 -5.43 24.70 22.23
C ASP A 151 -6.42 23.59 22.59
N ALA A 152 -7.69 23.73 22.20
CA ALA A 152 -8.72 22.74 22.45
C ALA A 152 -8.41 21.40 21.75
N LEU A 153 -7.86 21.45 20.54
CA LEU A 153 -7.44 20.24 19.82
C LEU A 153 -6.25 19.56 20.50
N ILE A 154 -5.26 20.33 20.98
CA ILE A 154 -4.08 19.78 21.67
C ILE A 154 -4.52 19.03 22.93
N GLU A 155 -5.37 19.65 23.76
CA GLU A 155 -5.89 19.01 24.97
C GLU A 155 -6.62 17.69 24.65
N ALA A 156 -7.54 17.72 23.68
CA ALA A 156 -8.27 16.52 23.25
C ALA A 156 -7.35 15.44 22.67
N LEU A 157 -6.29 15.83 21.95
CA LEU A 157 -5.34 14.90 21.35
C LEU A 157 -4.43 14.26 22.40
N GLU A 158 -3.91 15.03 23.35
CA GLU A 158 -3.09 14.52 24.45
C GLU A 158 -3.82 13.48 25.28
N ALA A 159 -5.08 13.78 25.65
CA ALA A 159 -5.92 12.85 26.40
C ALA A 159 -6.10 11.51 25.68
N LYS A 160 -6.30 11.54 24.35
CA LYS A 160 -6.48 10.32 23.54
C LYS A 160 -5.20 9.55 23.26
N VAL A 161 -4.04 10.23 23.22
CA VAL A 161 -2.74 9.58 23.02
C VAL A 161 -2.24 8.92 24.31
N ALA A 162 -2.59 9.47 25.47
CA ALA A 162 -2.22 8.91 26.77
C ALA A 162 -3.04 7.66 27.17
N ALA A 163 -4.20 7.46 26.54
CA ALA A 163 -5.10 6.33 26.79
C ALA A 163 -4.64 5.04 26.07
#